data_AF-A0A8J5SRY9-F1
#
_entry.id   AF-A0A8J5SRY9-F1
#
_cell.length_a   1.000
_cell.length_b   1.000
_cell.length_c   1.000
_cell.angle_alpha   90.00
_cell.angle_beta   90.00
_cell.angle_gamma   90.00
#
_symmetry.space_group_name_H-M   'P 1'
#
loop_
_entity.id
_entity.type
_entity.pdbx_description
1 polymer ?
#
loop_
_entity_poly.entity_id
_entity_poly.type
_entity_poly.pdbx_seq_one_letter_code
_entity_poly.pdbx_strand_id
1 'polypeptide(L)'
;MEDVKLMREMGLEAYRFTISWSRLIPSGRGAVNPKGLQFYNSMIDELVKAGIQIHVALYHLDLPQSLQDEYDGWISPRIVDDFTAYADVCFREFGDRVAQWTTVLEPNALAQHGYDQGDLPPNRCSHPFGSNCTAGGNSTVEPYLFVHHSLLAHASAVRLYRDKYQAAHKGIIGVNMYSIWYYPFTDSAQDIAATERAKAFMYGWDLHYCRESLPSQLFFVYIGTSLSK
;
A
#
# COMPACT_ATOMS: atom_id res chain seq x y z
N MET A 1 -26.46 10.02 4.51
CA MET A 1 -25.63 9.43 3.44
C MET A 1 -26.29 8.10 3.08
N GLU A 2 -26.60 7.88 1.81
CA GLU A 2 -27.38 6.71 1.36
C GLU A 2 -26.61 5.40 1.56
N ASP A 3 -25.29 5.42 1.35
CA ASP A 3 -24.41 4.26 1.49
C ASP A 3 -24.45 3.64 2.89
N VAL A 4 -24.36 4.44 3.97
CA VAL A 4 -24.37 3.93 5.36
C VAL A 4 -25.70 3.25 5.70
N LYS A 5 -26.81 3.79 5.16
CA LYS A 5 -28.13 3.19 5.35
C LYS A 5 -28.20 1.83 4.65
N LEU A 6 -27.73 1.74 3.41
CA LEU A 6 -27.68 0.49 2.65
C LEU A 6 -26.78 -0.54 3.32
N MET A 7 -25.59 -0.14 3.79
CA MET A 7 -24.66 -1.03 4.51
C MET A 7 -25.30 -1.65 5.75
N ARG A 8 -26.06 -0.84 6.50
CA ARG A 8 -26.80 -1.32 7.67
C ARG A 8 -27.94 -2.26 7.29
N GLU A 9 -28.72 -1.93 6.25
CA GLU A 9 -29.81 -2.78 5.76
C GLU A 9 -29.30 -4.13 5.24
N MET A 10 -28.09 -4.17 4.68
CA MET A 10 -27.40 -5.39 4.26
C MET A 10 -26.78 -6.19 5.42
N GLY A 11 -26.74 -5.63 6.63
CA GLY A 11 -26.14 -6.28 7.80
C GLY A 11 -24.61 -6.35 7.76
N LEU A 12 -23.94 -5.37 7.14
CA LEU A 12 -22.47 -5.32 7.14
C LEU A 12 -21.93 -5.00 8.55
N GLU A 13 -20.98 -5.79 9.01
CA GLU A 13 -20.35 -5.63 10.33
C GLU A 13 -19.14 -4.69 10.29
N ALA A 14 -18.49 -4.57 9.13
CA ALA A 14 -17.33 -3.72 8.92
C ALA A 14 -17.37 -3.08 7.54
N TYR A 15 -16.79 -1.88 7.43
CA TYR A 15 -16.59 -1.21 6.16
C TYR A 15 -15.14 -0.77 6.01
N ARG A 16 -14.56 -1.12 4.86
CA ARG A 16 -13.18 -0.79 4.51
C ARG A 16 -13.16 0.30 3.44
N PHE A 17 -12.44 1.38 3.70
CA PHE A 17 -12.21 2.45 2.72
C PHE A 17 -10.78 2.99 2.79
N THR A 18 -10.41 3.81 1.82
CA THR A 18 -9.09 4.47 1.78
C THR A 18 -9.24 5.96 2.11
N ILE A 19 -8.35 6.49 2.93
CA ILE A 19 -8.20 7.94 3.10
C ILE A 19 -7.32 8.44 1.95
N SER A 20 -7.81 9.45 1.23
CA SER A 20 -7.07 10.02 0.12
C SER A 20 -6.03 10.99 0.63
N TRP A 21 -4.75 10.69 0.41
CA TRP A 21 -3.63 11.53 0.83
C TRP A 21 -3.77 12.92 0.20
N SER A 22 -3.97 13.01 -1.11
CA SER A 22 -4.17 14.29 -1.81
C SER A 22 -5.44 15.04 -1.39
N ARG A 23 -6.46 14.37 -0.84
CA ARG A 23 -7.62 15.07 -0.25
C ARG A 23 -7.30 15.67 1.11
N LEU A 24 -6.59 14.92 1.95
CA LEU A 24 -6.29 15.29 3.32
C LEU A 24 -5.14 16.31 3.39
N ILE A 25 -4.09 16.12 2.59
CA ILE A 25 -2.90 16.95 2.48
C ILE A 25 -2.59 17.18 0.99
N PRO A 26 -3.17 18.21 0.36
CA PRO A 26 -3.14 18.39 -1.10
C PRO A 26 -1.75 18.44 -1.75
N SER A 27 -0.78 19.07 -1.08
CA SER A 27 0.60 19.17 -1.56
C SER A 27 1.48 18.00 -1.09
N GLY A 28 0.88 16.94 -0.54
CA GLY A 28 1.56 15.82 0.13
C GLY A 28 2.18 16.17 1.48
N ARG A 29 2.58 17.42 1.69
CA ARG A 29 3.12 17.97 2.94
C ARG A 29 2.34 19.20 3.39
N GLY A 30 2.48 19.54 4.66
CA GLY A 30 1.98 20.79 5.24
C GLY A 30 0.64 20.64 5.96
N ALA A 31 -0.20 21.67 5.86
CA ALA A 31 -1.43 21.77 6.63
C ALA A 31 -2.50 20.78 6.13
N VAL A 32 -3.25 20.22 7.07
CA VAL A 32 -4.43 19.41 6.79
C VAL A 32 -5.50 20.28 6.14
N ASN A 33 -6.12 19.78 5.07
CA ASN A 33 -7.28 20.39 4.45
C ASN A 33 -8.52 20.22 5.35
N PRO A 34 -9.07 21.30 5.94
CA PRO A 34 -10.18 21.19 6.89
C PRO A 34 -11.43 20.54 6.30
N LYS A 35 -11.69 20.74 4.99
CA LYS A 35 -12.83 20.13 4.30
C LYS A 35 -12.64 18.63 4.10
N GLY A 36 -11.41 18.20 3.77
CA GLY A 36 -11.05 16.79 3.67
C GLY A 36 -11.18 16.08 5.02
N LEU A 37 -10.67 16.72 6.07
CA LEU A 37 -10.80 16.24 7.45
C LEU A 37 -12.26 16.12 7.89
N GLN A 38 -13.08 17.14 7.62
CA GLN A 38 -14.50 17.12 7.97
C GLN A 38 -15.24 16.00 7.23
N PHE A 39 -14.93 15.77 5.96
CA PHE A 39 -15.53 14.69 5.17
C PHE A 39 -15.30 13.32 5.82
N TYR A 40 -14.05 12.99 6.13
CA TYR A 40 -13.72 11.70 6.75
C TYR A 40 -14.30 11.56 8.15
N ASN A 41 -14.24 12.60 8.99
CA ASN A 41 -14.88 12.57 10.31
C ASN A 41 -16.39 12.33 10.20
N SER A 42 -17.08 13.05 9.32
CA SER A 42 -18.52 12.89 9.13
C SER A 42 -18.88 11.47 8.71
N MET A 43 -18.12 10.89 7.77
CA MET A 43 -18.33 9.51 7.32
C MET A 43 -18.07 8.49 8.43
N ILE A 44 -16.96 8.63 9.15
CA ILE A 44 -16.58 7.73 10.25
C ILE A 44 -17.62 7.80 11.36
N ASP A 45 -18.06 8.99 11.77
CA ASP A 45 -19.04 9.18 12.84
C ASP A 45 -20.39 8.54 12.48
N GLU A 46 -20.82 8.63 11.22
CA GLU A 46 -22.05 7.97 10.76
C GLU A 46 -21.93 6.43 10.76
N LEU A 47 -20.78 5.88 10.33
CA LEU A 47 -20.54 4.43 10.37
C LEU A 47 -20.50 3.92 11.83
N VAL A 48 -19.86 4.68 12.74
CA VAL A 48 -19.84 4.36 14.17
C VAL A 48 -21.25 4.38 14.76
N LYS A 49 -22.09 5.39 14.42
CA LYS A 49 -23.51 5.43 14.84
C LYS A 49 -24.31 4.25 14.31
N ALA A 50 -23.96 3.74 13.14
CA ALA A 50 -24.57 2.55 12.55
C ALA A 50 -24.07 1.23 13.16
N GLY A 51 -23.06 1.27 14.04
CA GLY A 51 -22.46 0.07 14.64
C GLY A 51 -21.52 -0.68 13.69
N ILE A 52 -21.05 -0.04 12.62
CA ILE A 52 -20.19 -0.65 11.61
C ILE A 52 -18.72 -0.39 12.00
N GLN A 53 -17.92 -1.46 12.06
CA GLN A 53 -16.49 -1.36 12.34
C GLN A 53 -15.73 -0.69 11.19
N ILE A 54 -14.77 0.15 11.54
CA ILE A 54 -14.04 0.97 10.58
C ILE A 54 -12.67 0.38 10.27
N HIS A 55 -12.47 0.01 9.01
CA HIS A 55 -11.18 -0.45 8.50
C HIS A 55 -10.65 0.58 7.49
N VAL A 56 -9.44 1.10 7.71
CA VAL A 56 -8.87 2.15 6.86
C VAL A 56 -7.61 1.65 6.18
N ALA A 57 -7.53 1.84 4.86
CA ALA A 57 -6.28 1.82 4.13
C ALA A 57 -5.71 3.24 4.01
N LEU A 58 -4.42 3.42 4.27
CA LEU A 58 -3.75 4.72 4.19
C LEU A 58 -3.39 5.08 2.74
N TYR A 59 -3.01 4.09 1.93
CA TYR A 59 -2.60 4.32 0.54
C TYR A 59 -3.18 3.31 -0.44
N HIS A 60 -3.74 3.82 -1.55
CA HIS A 60 -4.16 3.03 -2.71
C HIS A 60 -4.19 3.91 -3.96
N LEU A 61 -3.04 3.99 -4.66
CA LEU A 61 -2.88 4.67 -5.96
C LEU A 61 -3.27 6.16 -5.98
N ASP A 62 -3.14 6.85 -4.84
CA ASP A 62 -3.62 8.22 -4.67
C ASP A 62 -2.51 9.18 -4.21
N LEU A 63 -1.27 8.90 -4.63
CA LEU A 63 -0.10 9.71 -4.29
C LEU A 63 -0.33 11.16 -4.74
N PRO A 64 -0.11 12.17 -3.88
CA PRO A 64 -0.13 13.57 -4.28
C PRO A 64 0.84 13.81 -5.43
N GLN A 65 0.34 14.34 -6.55
CA GLN A 65 1.14 14.54 -7.78
C GLN A 65 2.39 15.39 -7.52
N SER A 66 2.33 16.33 -6.59
CA SER A 66 3.49 17.13 -6.16
C SER A 66 4.69 16.29 -5.69
N LEU A 67 4.44 15.17 -5.01
CA LEU A 67 5.50 14.26 -4.57
C LEU A 67 6.04 13.41 -5.73
N GLN A 68 5.18 13.04 -6.68
CA GLN A 68 5.58 12.37 -7.91
C GLN A 68 6.46 13.28 -8.76
N ASP A 69 6.07 14.54 -8.93
CA ASP A 69 6.80 15.53 -9.75
C ASP A 69 8.14 15.92 -9.11
N GLU A 70 8.23 15.96 -7.79
CA GLU A 70 9.43 16.42 -7.09
C GLU A 70 10.56 15.38 -7.05
N TYR A 71 10.22 14.10 -6.88
CA TYR A 71 11.24 13.06 -6.66
C TYR A 71 10.84 11.67 -7.19
N ASP A 72 9.89 11.58 -8.11
CA ASP A 72 9.35 10.33 -8.64
C ASP A 72 8.61 9.45 -7.61
N GLY A 73 8.16 10.03 -6.50
CA GLY A 73 7.29 9.34 -5.54
C GLY A 73 7.93 8.10 -4.94
N TRP A 74 7.30 6.94 -5.13
CA TRP A 74 7.63 5.69 -4.43
C TRP A 74 8.95 5.05 -4.83
N ILE A 75 9.57 5.44 -5.94
CA ILE A 75 10.91 4.93 -6.29
C ILE A 75 12.04 5.73 -5.63
N SER A 76 11.70 6.72 -4.79
CA SER A 76 12.66 7.48 -3.99
C SER A 76 12.52 7.17 -2.51
N PRO A 77 13.62 7.04 -1.76
CA PRO A 77 13.57 6.76 -0.31
C PRO A 77 12.91 7.90 0.49
N ARG A 78 12.84 9.11 -0.08
CA ARG A 78 12.18 10.28 0.53
C ARG A 78 10.71 10.01 0.86
N ILE A 79 10.05 9.10 0.13
CA ILE A 79 8.64 8.76 0.35
C ILE A 79 8.39 8.19 1.75
N VAL A 80 9.38 7.55 2.37
CA VAL A 80 9.23 6.91 3.68
C VAL A 80 8.86 7.94 4.74
N ASP A 81 9.57 9.07 4.78
CA ASP A 81 9.32 10.14 5.75
C ASP A 81 7.98 10.84 5.48
N ASP A 82 7.69 11.13 4.21
CA ASP A 82 6.45 11.80 3.81
C ASP A 82 5.22 10.93 4.10
N PHE A 83 5.29 9.64 3.81
CA PHE A 83 4.23 8.69 4.13
C PHE A 83 4.08 8.52 5.64
N THR A 84 5.18 8.49 6.40
CA THR A 84 5.13 8.40 7.87
C THR A 84 4.45 9.64 8.47
N ALA A 85 4.76 10.84 7.96
CA ALA A 85 4.14 12.08 8.40
C ALA A 85 2.64 12.12 8.08
N TYR A 86 2.25 11.67 6.88
CA TYR A 86 0.84 11.51 6.51
C TYR A 86 0.11 10.49 7.40
N ALA A 87 0.73 9.34 7.67
CA ALA A 87 0.19 8.34 8.58
C ALA A 87 -0.02 8.89 10.00
N ASP A 88 0.92 9.70 10.53
CA ASP A 88 0.79 10.38 11.83
C ASP A 88 -0.48 11.25 11.89
N VAL A 89 -0.78 11.99 10.82
CA VAL A 89 -2.02 12.76 10.71
C VAL A 89 -3.22 11.82 10.77
N CYS A 90 -3.27 10.78 9.94
CA CYS A 90 -4.40 9.85 9.93
C CYS A 90 -4.63 9.19 11.29
N PHE A 91 -3.56 8.75 11.97
CA PHE A 91 -3.66 8.14 13.29
C PHE A 91 -4.15 9.14 14.33
N ARG A 92 -3.64 10.37 14.33
CA ARG A 92 -4.05 11.42 15.26
C ARG A 92 -5.51 11.83 15.08
N GLU A 93 -5.95 12.01 13.85
CA GLU A 93 -7.27 12.59 13.55
C GLU A 93 -8.41 11.56 13.59
N PHE A 94 -8.12 10.29 13.33
CA PHE A 94 -9.15 9.25 13.16
C PHE A 94 -8.95 8.00 14.02
N GLY A 95 -7.77 7.82 14.62
CA GLY A 95 -7.37 6.56 15.25
C GLY A 95 -8.19 6.15 16.46
N ASP A 96 -8.91 7.07 17.10
CA ASP A 96 -9.81 6.79 18.22
C ASP A 96 -11.05 5.96 17.81
N ARG A 97 -11.41 5.97 16.52
CA ARG A 97 -12.59 5.28 15.96
C ARG A 97 -12.25 4.16 14.96
N VAL A 98 -10.98 4.02 14.58
CA VAL A 98 -10.54 3.04 13.56
C VAL A 98 -10.04 1.77 14.22
N ALA A 99 -10.68 0.64 13.89
CA ALA A 99 -10.36 -0.67 14.45
C ALA A 99 -9.16 -1.33 13.75
N GLN A 100 -9.03 -1.14 12.44
CA GLN A 100 -7.96 -1.75 11.65
C GLN A 100 -7.37 -0.76 10.64
N TRP A 101 -6.04 -0.71 10.61
CA TRP A 101 -5.23 0.06 9.68
C TRP A 101 -4.52 -0.86 8.70
N THR A 102 -4.57 -0.52 7.41
CA THR A 102 -3.72 -1.07 6.36
C THR A 102 -2.82 0.05 5.85
N THR A 103 -1.51 -0.10 5.90
CA THR A 103 -0.60 0.97 5.45
C THR A 103 -0.65 1.14 3.93
N VAL A 104 -0.16 0.15 3.19
CA VAL A 104 -0.09 0.13 1.73
C VAL A 104 -0.96 -1.02 1.26
N LEU A 105 -1.85 -0.76 0.31
CA LEU A 105 -2.65 -1.78 -0.33
C LEU A 105 -1.93 -2.37 -1.54
N GLU A 106 -1.79 -3.69 -1.57
CA GLU A 106 -1.32 -4.47 -2.72
C GLU A 106 0.00 -3.97 -3.35
N PRO A 107 1.07 -3.66 -2.57
CA PRO A 107 2.33 -3.15 -3.11
C PRO A 107 2.90 -3.98 -4.26
N ASN A 108 2.72 -5.30 -4.25
CA ASN A 108 3.13 -6.19 -5.34
C ASN A 108 2.37 -5.91 -6.64
N ALA A 109 1.05 -5.73 -6.58
CA ALA A 109 0.26 -5.36 -7.73
C ALA A 109 0.59 -3.93 -8.19
N LEU A 110 0.74 -2.98 -7.26
CA LEU A 110 1.08 -1.60 -7.61
C LEU A 110 2.46 -1.48 -8.27
N ALA A 111 3.43 -2.28 -7.83
CA ALA A 111 4.76 -2.35 -8.46
C ALA A 111 4.67 -2.91 -9.89
N GLN A 112 3.96 -4.03 -10.06
CA GLN A 112 3.79 -4.66 -11.37
C GLN A 112 3.05 -3.75 -12.36
N HIS A 113 1.94 -3.17 -11.94
CA HIS A 113 1.08 -2.39 -12.84
C HIS A 113 1.58 -0.95 -13.03
N GLY A 114 2.15 -0.33 -11.99
CA GLY A 114 2.64 1.05 -12.03
C GLY A 114 4.05 1.25 -12.58
N TYR A 115 4.92 0.23 -12.43
CA TYR A 115 6.37 0.36 -12.67
C TYR A 115 6.98 -0.76 -13.55
N ASP A 116 6.20 -1.78 -13.96
CA ASP A 116 6.63 -2.80 -14.92
C ASP A 116 5.78 -2.77 -16.20
N GLN A 117 4.46 -2.91 -16.06
CA GLN A 117 3.51 -2.91 -17.19
C GLN A 117 3.10 -1.50 -17.61
N GLY A 118 3.10 -0.54 -16.69
CA GLY A 118 2.72 0.85 -16.91
C GLY A 118 1.24 1.06 -17.24
N ASP A 119 0.34 0.15 -16.86
CA ASP A 119 -1.11 0.30 -17.05
C ASP A 119 -1.80 1.07 -15.91
N LEU A 120 -1.15 1.23 -14.75
CA LEU A 120 -1.57 2.10 -13.66
C LEU A 120 -0.63 3.30 -13.49
N PRO A 121 -1.10 4.43 -12.94
CA PRO A 121 -0.22 5.54 -12.57
C PRO A 121 0.94 5.08 -11.67
N PRO A 122 2.17 5.59 -11.85
CA PRO A 122 2.55 6.69 -12.74
C PRO A 122 2.85 6.28 -14.19
N ASN A 123 2.45 5.09 -14.63
CA ASN A 123 2.60 4.60 -16.00
C ASN A 123 4.08 4.49 -16.42
N ARG A 124 4.92 3.99 -15.52
CA ARG A 124 6.36 3.78 -15.76
C ARG A 124 6.63 2.36 -16.24
N CYS A 125 7.39 2.24 -17.33
CA CYS A 125 7.84 0.95 -17.89
C CYS A 125 8.94 1.13 -18.95
N SER A 126 9.59 0.02 -19.31
CA SER A 126 10.70 0.00 -20.29
C SER A 126 10.25 -0.28 -21.72
N HIS A 127 10.25 0.75 -22.58
CA HIS A 127 9.96 0.60 -24.01
C HIS A 127 10.88 -0.43 -24.72
N PRO A 128 10.37 -1.29 -25.63
CA PRO A 128 8.99 -1.36 -26.13
C PRO A 128 8.06 -2.26 -25.29
N PHE A 129 8.48 -2.66 -24.08
CA PHE A 129 7.71 -3.54 -23.20
C PHE A 129 6.83 -2.72 -22.25
N GLY A 130 5.60 -3.18 -22.02
CA GLY A 130 4.57 -2.44 -21.28
C GLY A 130 3.46 -1.90 -22.17
N SER A 131 2.36 -1.45 -21.57
CA SER A 131 1.14 -1.04 -22.27
C SER A 131 1.11 0.46 -22.55
N ASN A 132 1.57 1.29 -21.62
CA ASN A 132 1.41 2.74 -21.65
C ASN A 132 2.60 3.44 -20.96
N CYS A 133 3.83 3.24 -21.46
CA CYS A 133 5.08 3.77 -20.85
C CYS A 133 5.28 5.28 -21.05
N THR A 134 4.25 6.09 -20.79
CA THR A 134 4.26 7.55 -21.03
C THR A 134 5.22 8.28 -20.11
N ALA A 135 5.50 7.74 -18.93
CA ALA A 135 6.45 8.31 -17.97
C ALA A 135 7.89 7.77 -18.13
N GLY A 136 8.14 6.90 -19.12
CA GLY A 136 9.42 6.19 -19.26
C GLY A 136 9.69 5.24 -18.08
N GLY A 137 10.96 4.98 -17.78
CA GLY A 137 11.36 4.20 -16.60
C GLY A 137 12.04 2.86 -16.90
N ASN A 138 12.22 2.08 -15.84
CA ASN A 138 12.99 0.84 -15.86
C ASN A 138 12.26 -0.32 -15.17
N SER A 139 11.56 -1.16 -15.95
CA SER A 139 10.83 -2.34 -15.49
C SER A 139 11.72 -3.39 -14.80
N THR A 140 13.03 -3.35 -15.01
CA THR A 140 13.97 -4.29 -14.35
C THR A 140 14.37 -3.84 -12.94
N VAL A 141 14.10 -2.58 -12.56
CA VAL A 141 14.60 -1.99 -11.31
C VAL A 141 13.50 -1.34 -10.49
N GLU A 142 12.65 -0.53 -11.13
CA GLU A 142 11.67 0.31 -10.45
C GLU A 142 10.60 -0.45 -9.66
N PRO A 143 10.09 -1.62 -10.11
CA PRO A 143 9.18 -2.43 -9.29
C PRO A 143 9.80 -2.84 -7.95
N TYR A 144 11.09 -3.18 -7.96
CA TYR A 144 11.83 -3.56 -6.75
C TYR A 144 12.03 -2.36 -5.81
N LEU A 145 12.35 -1.19 -6.36
CA LEU A 145 12.46 0.06 -5.58
C LEU A 145 11.12 0.45 -4.95
N PHE A 146 10.03 0.36 -5.72
CA PHE A 146 8.69 0.65 -5.22
C PHE A 146 8.35 -0.24 -4.01
N VAL A 147 8.52 -1.56 -4.17
CA VAL A 147 8.22 -2.51 -3.09
C VAL A 147 9.13 -2.27 -1.89
N HIS A 148 10.42 -2.06 -2.11
CA HIS A 148 11.38 -1.80 -1.05
C HIS A 148 10.98 -0.57 -0.21
N HIS A 149 10.74 0.57 -0.84
CA HIS A 149 10.33 1.78 -0.12
C HIS A 149 8.93 1.66 0.49
N SER A 150 8.00 0.93 -0.15
CA SER A 150 6.68 0.64 0.41
C SER A 150 6.78 -0.15 1.72
N LEU A 151 7.68 -1.13 1.78
CA LEU A 151 7.92 -1.94 2.98
C LEU A 151 8.63 -1.14 4.08
N LEU A 152 9.59 -0.28 3.72
CA LEU A 152 10.21 0.66 4.68
C LEU A 152 9.19 1.65 5.24
N ALA A 153 8.33 2.22 4.38
CA ALA A 153 7.25 3.13 4.77
C ALA A 153 6.22 2.42 5.65
N HIS A 154 5.86 1.17 5.34
CA HIS A 154 5.05 0.32 6.20
C HIS A 154 5.70 0.15 7.58
N ALA A 155 6.97 -0.29 7.64
CA ALA A 155 7.66 -0.51 8.91
C ALA A 155 7.74 0.76 9.76
N SER A 156 8.03 1.90 9.13
CA SER A 156 8.07 3.21 9.80
C SER A 156 6.70 3.60 10.37
N ALA A 157 5.63 3.51 9.58
CA ALA A 157 4.28 3.83 10.03
C ALA A 157 3.75 2.86 11.11
N VAL A 158 4.06 1.57 11.01
CA VAL A 158 3.72 0.57 12.03
C VAL A 158 4.44 0.87 13.34
N ARG A 159 5.72 1.19 13.29
CA ARG A 159 6.49 1.57 14.48
C ARG A 159 5.88 2.81 15.13
N LEU A 160 5.61 3.86 14.36
CA LEU A 160 4.94 5.06 14.84
C LEU A 160 3.60 4.74 15.52
N TYR A 161 2.75 3.92 14.89
CA TYR A 161 1.46 3.53 15.45
C TYR A 161 1.62 2.78 16.77
N ARG A 162 2.51 1.78 16.82
CA ARG A 162 2.76 0.96 18.00
C ARG A 162 3.30 1.79 19.17
N ASP A 163 4.23 2.69 18.90
CA ASP A 163 4.91 3.48 19.93
C ASP A 163 4.01 4.59 20.49
N LYS A 164 3.20 5.25 19.64
CA LYS A 164 2.46 6.47 20.01
C LYS A 164 0.96 6.27 20.20
N TYR A 165 0.34 5.32 19.52
CA TYR A 165 -1.12 5.27 19.34
C TYR A 165 -1.78 3.96 19.79
N GLN A 166 -1.10 2.82 19.64
CA GLN A 166 -1.65 1.48 19.86
C GLN A 166 -2.23 1.30 21.27
N ALA A 167 -1.57 1.83 22.31
CA ALA A 167 -2.05 1.72 23.68
C ALA A 167 -3.38 2.46 23.91
N ALA A 168 -3.55 3.62 23.28
CA ALA A 168 -4.76 4.44 23.40
C ALA A 168 -5.89 3.93 22.49
N HIS A 169 -5.57 3.63 21.24
CA HIS A 169 -6.55 3.33 20.19
C HIS A 169 -6.97 1.86 20.17
N LYS A 170 -6.09 0.94 20.62
CA LYS A 170 -6.32 -0.52 20.63
C LYS A 170 -6.63 -1.15 19.26
N GLY A 171 -6.47 -0.41 18.16
CA GLY A 171 -6.64 -0.93 16.80
C GLY A 171 -5.48 -1.82 16.38
N ILE A 172 -5.63 -2.56 15.29
CA ILE A 172 -4.56 -3.35 14.68
C ILE A 172 -4.03 -2.67 13.43
N ILE A 173 -2.75 -2.88 13.10
CA ILE A 173 -2.13 -2.33 11.90
C ILE A 173 -1.36 -3.39 11.13
N GLY A 174 -1.49 -3.37 9.81
CA GLY A 174 -0.82 -4.31 8.91
C GLY A 174 -0.67 -3.79 7.48
N VAL A 175 -0.28 -4.70 6.59
CA VAL A 175 -0.22 -4.50 5.14
C VAL A 175 -1.13 -5.52 4.48
N ASN A 176 -1.69 -5.19 3.31
CA ASN A 176 -2.56 -6.09 2.56
C ASN A 176 -1.87 -6.47 1.25
N MET A 177 -1.75 -7.78 0.99
CA MET A 177 -1.06 -8.32 -0.19
C MET A 177 -2.10 -8.80 -1.20
N TYR A 178 -1.87 -8.45 -2.47
CA TYR A 178 -2.59 -9.09 -3.56
C TYR A 178 -2.06 -10.52 -3.68
N SER A 179 -2.95 -11.51 -3.79
CA SER A 179 -2.52 -12.90 -3.94
C SER A 179 -3.42 -13.63 -4.91
N ILE A 180 -2.79 -14.44 -5.75
CA ILE A 180 -3.44 -15.45 -6.56
C ILE A 180 -2.80 -16.80 -6.26
N TRP A 181 -3.61 -17.85 -6.32
CA TRP A 181 -3.10 -19.19 -6.11
C TRP A 181 -2.59 -19.78 -7.42
N TYR A 182 -1.53 -20.56 -7.34
CA TYR A 182 -0.89 -21.21 -8.48
C TYR A 182 -0.92 -22.72 -8.31
N TYR A 183 -1.27 -23.41 -9.40
CA TYR A 183 -1.18 -24.86 -9.53
C TYR A 183 -0.13 -25.19 -10.60
N PRO A 184 0.58 -26.33 -10.48
CA PRO A 184 1.48 -26.77 -11.53
C PRO A 184 0.67 -27.15 -12.78
N PHE A 185 1.23 -26.86 -13.95
CA PHE A 185 0.56 -27.18 -15.22
C PHE A 185 0.54 -28.69 -15.48
N THR A 186 1.60 -29.40 -15.08
CA THR A 186 1.71 -30.87 -15.05
C THR A 186 2.38 -31.33 -13.76
N ASP A 187 2.39 -32.64 -13.51
CA ASP A 187 3.10 -33.24 -12.37
C ASP A 187 4.63 -33.29 -12.55
N SER A 188 5.18 -32.63 -13.57
CA SER A 188 6.63 -32.56 -13.77
C SER A 188 7.31 -31.77 -12.65
N ALA A 189 8.53 -32.17 -12.29
CA ALA A 189 9.33 -31.47 -11.29
C ALA A 189 9.59 -30.00 -11.70
N GLN A 190 9.67 -29.72 -13.00
CA GLN A 190 9.87 -28.37 -13.54
C GLN A 190 8.66 -27.47 -13.28
N ASP A 191 7.45 -27.97 -13.51
CA ASP A 191 6.22 -27.20 -13.31
C ASP A 191 5.94 -26.99 -11.82
N ILE A 192 6.18 -28.00 -10.99
CA ILE A 192 6.12 -27.86 -9.53
C ILE A 192 7.09 -26.77 -9.06
N ALA A 193 8.34 -26.79 -9.52
CA ALA A 193 9.32 -25.76 -9.18
C ALA A 193 8.92 -24.37 -9.75
N ALA A 194 8.29 -24.31 -10.91
CA ALA A 194 7.79 -23.06 -11.50
C ALA A 194 6.65 -22.46 -10.67
N THR A 195 5.74 -23.30 -10.17
CA THR A 195 4.67 -22.88 -9.24
C THR A 195 5.24 -22.27 -7.97
N GLU A 196 6.25 -22.89 -7.36
CA GLU A 196 6.88 -22.34 -6.16
C GLU A 196 7.61 -21.01 -6.42
N ARG A 197 8.25 -20.86 -7.59
CA ARG A 197 8.79 -19.56 -8.01
C ARG A 197 7.70 -18.52 -8.21
N ALA A 198 6.61 -18.86 -8.88
CA ALA A 198 5.50 -17.93 -9.11
C ALA A 198 4.91 -17.40 -7.79
N LYS A 199 4.70 -18.29 -6.81
CA LYS A 199 4.27 -17.91 -5.45
C LYS A 199 5.29 -17.01 -4.76
N ALA A 200 6.58 -17.37 -4.83
CA ALA A 200 7.65 -16.59 -4.23
C ALA A 200 7.68 -15.16 -4.78
N PHE A 201 7.60 -15.01 -6.11
CA PHE A 201 7.58 -13.71 -6.79
C PHE A 201 6.30 -12.91 -6.58
N MET A 202 5.14 -13.58 -6.49
CA MET A 202 3.85 -12.90 -6.31
C MET A 202 3.69 -12.28 -4.93
N TYR A 203 4.02 -13.01 -3.86
CA TYR A 203 3.80 -12.54 -2.48
C TYR A 203 4.91 -12.95 -1.50
N GLY A 204 5.83 -13.84 -1.90
CA GLY A 204 6.84 -14.39 -1.00
C GLY A 204 7.87 -13.38 -0.51
N TRP A 205 8.37 -12.48 -1.37
CA TRP A 205 9.30 -11.43 -0.93
C TRP A 205 8.70 -10.45 0.07
N ASP A 206 7.51 -9.91 -0.20
CA ASP A 206 6.85 -8.95 0.68
C ASP A 206 6.58 -9.57 2.05
N LEU A 207 6.03 -10.79 2.05
CA LEU A 207 5.71 -11.52 3.28
C LEU A 207 6.96 -11.92 4.06
N HIS A 208 8.04 -12.30 3.37
CA HIS A 208 9.30 -12.61 4.04
C HIS A 208 9.91 -11.36 4.66
N TYR A 209 9.88 -10.22 3.96
CA TYR A 209 10.36 -8.96 4.50
C TYR A 209 9.55 -8.52 5.72
N CYS A 210 8.23 -8.68 5.70
CA CYS A 210 7.38 -8.37 6.86
C CYS A 210 7.66 -9.25 8.09
N ARG A 211 8.19 -10.48 7.90
CA ARG A 211 8.51 -11.41 8.99
C ARG A 211 9.95 -11.29 9.48
N GLU A 212 10.89 -11.23 8.55
CA GLU A 212 12.33 -11.38 8.81
C GLU A 212 13.11 -10.08 8.57
N SER A 213 12.45 -9.01 8.12
CA SER A 213 13.09 -7.74 7.71
C SER A 213 14.14 -7.89 6.59
N LEU A 214 14.07 -8.97 5.81
CA LEU A 214 14.97 -9.27 4.68
C LEU A 214 14.20 -9.90 3.50
N PRO A 215 14.65 -9.75 2.24
CA PRO A 215 14.13 -10.49 1.08
C PRO A 215 14.52 -11.98 1.14
N SER A 216 13.70 -12.87 0.59
CA SER A 216 13.99 -14.32 0.67
C SER A 216 15.19 -14.70 -0.19
N GLN A 217 15.93 -15.75 0.20
CA GLN A 217 17.13 -16.21 -0.51
C GLN A 217 16.88 -16.51 -2.00
N LEU A 218 15.67 -16.94 -2.35
CA LEU A 218 15.27 -17.17 -3.73
C LEU A 218 15.38 -15.90 -4.59
N PHE A 219 15.04 -14.74 -4.02
CA PHE A 219 15.10 -13.48 -4.77
C PHE A 219 16.54 -13.11 -5.12
N PHE A 220 17.47 -13.15 -4.16
CA PHE A 220 18.88 -12.85 -4.41
C PHE A 220 19.50 -13.66 -5.57
N VAL A 221 19.04 -14.91 -5.76
CA VAL A 221 19.49 -15.77 -6.87
C VAL A 221 18.99 -15.28 -8.24
N TYR A 222 17.77 -14.78 -8.31
CA TYR A 222 17.13 -14.41 -9.59
C TYR A 222 17.25 -12.93 -9.97
N ILE A 223 17.35 -12.03 -8.99
CA ILE A 223 17.36 -10.58 -9.24
C ILE A 223 18.70 -9.89 -8.92
N GLY A 224 19.67 -10.65 -8.39
CA GLY A 224 21.04 -10.17 -8.18
C GLY A 224 21.13 -8.91 -7.32
N THR A 225 22.02 -7.99 -7.70
CA THR A 225 22.28 -6.73 -6.96
C THR A 225 21.21 -5.65 -7.13
N SER A 226 20.13 -5.90 -7.88
CA SER A 226 19.05 -4.92 -8.08
C SER A 226 18.31 -4.55 -6.78
N LEU A 227 18.49 -5.32 -5.70
CA LEU A 227 18.00 -5.01 -4.35
C LEU A 227 19.02 -4.29 -3.44
N SER A 228 20.27 -4.11 -3.88
CA SER A 228 21.39 -3.67 -3.03
C SER A 228 21.79 -2.20 -3.23
N LYS A 229 20.95 -1.40 -3.89
CA LYS A 229 21.15 0.03 -4.11
C LYS A 229 20.00 0.82 -3.56
#